data_AF-A0A653BQP3-F1
#
_entry.id   AF-A0A653BQP3-F1
#
_cell.length_a   1.000
_cell.length_b   1.000
_cell.length_c   1.000
_cell.angle_alpha   90.00
_cell.angle_beta   90.00
_cell.angle_gamma   90.00
#
_symmetry.space_group_name_H-M   'P 1'
#
loop_
_entity.id
_entity.type
_entity.pdbx_description
1 polymer ?
#
loop_
_entity_poly.entity_id
_entity_poly.type
_entity_poly.pdbx_seq_one_letter_code
_entity_poly.pdbx_strand_id
1 'polypeptide(L)'
;MTPAEIQSVMYSTVQPYDVIQAVLQQEIILYCGRLISTNPELFRGILKIRVGWVLEAMKYYLTLFGQEKKLEDHSPYEVRQLLYKVLSIKEWSNTEQLTPRRRRQLEGCLCRVPASFYNQVWDVMTRTPHGIRVAGNVIPQQPTLSNMTKSELTFPLLVEEMLNNIQQPEYRQLTVELLTIVSTILCRNPELTFSQALDLEQLMNDAAHMYVKDHNLQEEEISCLVEIPYVRSTGYLARAVVNTVLKGGQISKNIECGPESCKIS
;
A
#
# COMPACT_ATOMS: atom_id res chain seq x y z
N MET A 1 -7.91 -24.66 1.46
CA MET A 1 -9.07 -24.65 2.37
C MET A 1 -10.28 -25.19 1.63
N THR A 2 -11.00 -26.13 2.22
CA THR A 2 -12.29 -26.61 1.70
C THR A 2 -13.42 -25.63 2.06
N PRO A 3 -14.57 -25.67 1.35
CA PRO A 3 -15.73 -24.84 1.72
C PRO A 3 -16.19 -25.04 3.17
N ALA A 4 -16.10 -26.27 3.69
CA ALA A 4 -16.43 -26.59 5.07
C ALA A 4 -15.46 -25.96 6.08
N GLU A 5 -14.16 -25.92 5.75
CA GLU A 5 -13.16 -25.24 6.59
C GLU A 5 -13.39 -23.72 6.62
N ILE A 6 -13.72 -23.11 5.47
CA ILE A 6 -14.04 -21.67 5.41
C ILE A 6 -15.28 -21.36 6.26
N GLN A 7 -16.34 -22.16 6.10
CA GLN A 7 -17.54 -22.07 6.90
C GLN A 7 -17.21 -22.18 8.39
N SER A 8 -16.46 -23.20 8.78
CA SER A 8 -16.08 -23.44 10.18
C SER A 8 -15.28 -22.29 10.77
N VAL A 9 -14.28 -21.75 10.07
CA VAL A 9 -13.46 -20.63 10.56
C VAL A 9 -14.32 -19.39 10.79
N MET A 10 -15.20 -19.07 9.85
CA MET A 10 -16.02 -17.87 9.91
C MET A 10 -17.08 -17.93 11.00
N TYR A 11 -17.72 -19.08 11.15
CA TYR A 11 -18.73 -19.30 12.18
C TYR A 11 -18.12 -19.61 13.56
N SER A 12 -16.84 -19.96 13.67
CA SER A 12 -16.16 -20.10 14.98
C SER A 12 -15.51 -18.80 15.46
N THR A 13 -15.13 -17.89 14.55
CA THR A 13 -14.42 -16.64 14.91
C THR A 13 -15.32 -15.42 14.96
N VAL A 14 -16.31 -15.28 14.08
CA VAL A 14 -17.13 -14.06 13.96
C VAL A 14 -18.54 -14.27 14.52
N GLN A 15 -19.20 -15.37 14.17
CA GLN A 15 -20.59 -15.65 14.57
C GLN A 15 -20.84 -15.65 16.09
N PRO A 16 -19.92 -16.12 16.96
CA PRO A 16 -20.17 -16.08 18.41
C PRO A 16 -20.38 -14.66 18.95
N TYR A 17 -19.94 -13.65 18.19
CA TYR A 17 -20.04 -12.24 18.54
C TYR A 17 -21.12 -11.52 17.73
N ASP A 18 -21.20 -11.79 16.42
CA ASP A 18 -22.19 -11.17 15.53
C ASP A 18 -22.51 -12.05 14.30
N VAL A 19 -23.74 -12.59 14.28
CA VAL A 19 -24.23 -13.43 13.18
C VAL A 19 -24.40 -12.64 11.88
N ILE A 20 -24.83 -11.38 11.97
CA ILE A 20 -25.10 -10.54 10.80
C ILE A 20 -23.77 -10.23 10.09
N GLN A 21 -22.74 -9.88 10.85
CA GLN A 21 -21.40 -9.66 10.30
C GLN A 21 -20.81 -10.93 9.67
N ALA A 22 -21.03 -12.10 10.26
CA ALA A 22 -20.58 -13.36 9.68
C ALA A 22 -21.24 -13.63 8.32
N VAL A 23 -22.56 -13.41 8.21
CA VAL A 23 -23.31 -13.58 6.95
C VAL A 23 -22.86 -12.55 5.90
N LEU A 24 -22.69 -11.29 6.31
CA LEU A 24 -22.23 -10.24 5.40
C LEU A 24 -20.83 -10.55 4.85
N GLN A 25 -19.91 -11.04 5.68
CA GLN A 25 -18.58 -11.45 5.21
C GLN A 25 -18.64 -12.60 4.20
N GLN A 26 -19.53 -13.59 4.38
CA GLN A 26 -19.77 -14.65 3.40
C GLN A 26 -20.21 -14.10 2.07
N GLU A 27 -21.18 -13.21 2.12
CA GLU A 27 -21.77 -12.58 0.95
C GLU A 27 -20.71 -11.80 0.17
N ILE A 28 -19.87 -11.01 0.85
CA ILE A 28 -18.74 -10.31 0.23
C ILE A 28 -17.74 -11.30 -0.40
N ILE A 29 -17.42 -12.42 0.26
CA ILE A 29 -16.54 -13.45 -0.30
C ILE A 29 -17.13 -14.03 -1.60
N LEU A 30 -18.43 -14.36 -1.61
CA LEU A 30 -19.13 -14.88 -2.78
C LEU A 30 -19.15 -13.87 -3.93
N TYR A 31 -19.42 -12.60 -3.64
CA TYR A 31 -19.42 -11.55 -4.66
C TYR A 31 -18.02 -11.26 -5.19
N CYS A 32 -17.00 -11.23 -4.33
CA CYS A 32 -15.60 -11.14 -4.77
C CYS A 32 -15.25 -12.31 -5.68
N GLY A 33 -15.58 -13.55 -5.31
CA GLY A 33 -15.35 -14.74 -6.14
C GLY A 33 -16.00 -14.61 -7.53
N ARG A 34 -17.24 -14.15 -7.59
CA ARG A 34 -17.92 -13.88 -8.86
C ARG A 34 -17.22 -12.77 -9.66
N LEU A 35 -16.93 -11.63 -9.04
CA LEU A 35 -16.29 -10.49 -9.71
C LEU A 35 -14.88 -10.81 -10.20
N ILE A 36 -14.11 -11.65 -9.50
CA ILE A 36 -12.80 -12.10 -9.98
C ILE A 36 -12.93 -12.83 -11.32
N SER A 37 -13.99 -13.63 -11.49
CA SER A 37 -14.23 -14.36 -12.74
C SER A 37 -14.83 -13.50 -13.86
N THR A 38 -15.65 -12.50 -13.53
CA THR A 38 -16.36 -11.69 -14.54
C THR A 38 -15.64 -10.37 -14.88
N ASN A 39 -14.91 -9.81 -13.93
CA ASN A 39 -14.30 -8.47 -13.96
C ASN A 39 -12.92 -8.48 -13.25
N PRO A 40 -11.96 -9.30 -13.72
CA PRO A 40 -10.66 -9.46 -13.06
C PRO A 40 -9.86 -8.15 -12.94
N GLU A 41 -10.09 -7.19 -13.84
CA GLU A 41 -9.47 -5.87 -13.83
C GLU A 41 -9.71 -5.10 -12.52
N LEU A 42 -10.86 -5.31 -11.88
CA LEU A 42 -11.22 -4.68 -10.61
C LEU A 42 -10.27 -5.07 -9.47
N PHE A 43 -9.57 -6.20 -9.59
CA PHE A 43 -8.64 -6.71 -8.58
C PHE A 43 -7.17 -6.43 -8.92
N ARG A 44 -6.90 -5.71 -10.03
CA ARG A 44 -5.53 -5.38 -10.40
C ARG A 44 -4.83 -4.57 -9.30
N GLY A 45 -3.70 -5.09 -8.83
CA GLY A 45 -2.92 -4.49 -7.75
C GLY A 45 -3.38 -4.89 -6.35
N ILE A 46 -4.37 -5.79 -6.22
CA ILE A 46 -4.76 -6.38 -4.94
C ILE A 46 -4.18 -7.80 -4.89
N LEU A 47 -3.19 -8.03 -4.03
CA LEU A 47 -2.57 -9.34 -3.88
C LEU A 47 -3.44 -10.29 -3.02
N LYS A 48 -3.88 -9.81 -1.87
CA LYS A 48 -4.78 -10.54 -0.95
C LYS A 48 -6.01 -9.72 -0.63
N ILE A 49 -7.19 -10.32 -0.77
CA ILE A 49 -8.45 -9.71 -0.35
C ILE A 49 -8.62 -9.93 1.16
N ARG A 50 -8.63 -8.84 1.92
CA ARG A 50 -8.94 -8.85 3.36
C ARG A 50 -10.36 -8.33 3.56
N VAL A 51 -11.31 -9.25 3.76
CA VAL A 51 -12.75 -8.94 3.80
C VAL A 51 -13.08 -7.85 4.83
N GLY A 52 -12.44 -7.87 6.00
CA GLY A 52 -12.62 -6.81 7.01
C GLY A 52 -12.31 -5.40 6.48
N TRP A 53 -11.19 -5.23 5.78
CA TRP A 53 -10.85 -3.93 5.17
C TRP A 53 -11.74 -3.57 3.98
N VAL A 54 -12.24 -4.56 3.24
CA VAL A 54 -13.25 -4.32 2.18
C VAL A 54 -14.53 -3.78 2.79
N LEU A 55 -15.01 -4.36 3.90
CA LEU A 55 -16.17 -3.85 4.64
C LEU A 55 -15.93 -2.43 5.16
N GLU A 56 -14.75 -2.14 5.71
CA GLU A 56 -14.39 -0.78 6.13
C GLU A 56 -14.39 0.20 4.94
N ALA A 57 -13.90 -0.19 3.77
CA ALA A 57 -13.98 0.63 2.57
C ALA A 57 -15.43 0.89 2.14
N MET A 58 -16.31 -0.11 2.25
CA MET A 58 -17.74 0.04 1.96
C MET A 58 -18.42 0.98 2.95
N LYS A 59 -18.12 0.88 4.25
CA LYS A 59 -18.60 1.83 5.26
C LYS A 59 -18.12 3.24 4.99
N TYR A 60 -16.83 3.42 4.67
CA TYR A 60 -16.31 4.73 4.29
C TYR A 60 -17.05 5.31 3.10
N TYR A 61 -17.26 4.53 2.03
CA TYR A 61 -18.02 4.98 0.88
C TYR A 61 -19.42 5.47 1.27
N LEU A 62 -20.16 4.72 2.09
CA LEU A 62 -21.50 5.12 2.56
C LEU A 62 -21.48 6.48 3.29
N THR A 63 -20.51 6.66 4.20
CA THR A 63 -20.33 7.92 4.94
C THR A 63 -19.99 9.08 4.00
N LEU A 64 -19.20 8.86 2.96
CA LEU A 64 -18.80 9.91 2.02
C LEU A 64 -19.96 10.47 1.21
N PHE A 65 -20.92 9.62 0.86
CA PHE A 65 -22.08 9.97 0.04
C PHE A 65 -23.36 10.14 0.88
N GLY A 66 -23.22 10.32 2.20
CA GLY A 66 -24.31 10.73 3.08
C GLY A 66 -25.41 9.68 3.28
N GLN A 67 -25.09 8.39 3.11
CA GLN A 67 -26.05 7.33 3.42
C GLN A 67 -25.96 7.00 4.91
N GLU A 68 -26.97 7.42 5.69
CA GLU A 68 -27.08 7.12 7.14
C GLU A 68 -27.39 5.63 7.43
N LYS A 69 -27.70 4.87 6.40
CA LYS A 69 -28.04 3.45 6.50
C LYS A 69 -26.78 2.64 6.81
N LYS A 70 -26.82 1.79 7.84
CA LYS A 70 -25.68 0.91 8.15
C LYS A 70 -25.49 -0.09 7.02
N LEU A 71 -24.26 -0.57 6.86
CA LEU A 71 -23.92 -1.50 5.78
C LEU A 71 -24.80 -2.76 5.83
N GLU A 72 -25.00 -3.31 7.03
CA GLU A 72 -25.81 -4.49 7.29
C GLU A 72 -27.30 -4.33 6.97
N ASP A 73 -27.82 -3.11 6.90
CA ASP A 73 -29.23 -2.87 6.61
C ASP A 73 -29.52 -2.90 5.08
N HIS A 74 -28.48 -2.96 4.25
CA HIS A 74 -28.60 -2.96 2.80
C HIS A 74 -29.07 -4.31 2.27
N SER A 75 -29.89 -4.28 1.22
CA SER A 75 -30.29 -5.49 0.51
C SER A 75 -29.08 -6.14 -0.19
N PRO A 76 -29.11 -7.46 -0.45
CA PRO A 76 -28.03 -8.16 -1.15
C PRO A 76 -27.59 -7.49 -2.47
N TYR A 77 -28.56 -6.95 -3.21
CA TYR A 77 -28.29 -6.21 -4.44
C TYR A 77 -27.52 -4.92 -4.18
N GLU A 78 -27.93 -4.12 -3.19
CA GLU A 78 -27.24 -2.88 -2.81
C GLU A 78 -25.82 -3.15 -2.31
N VAL A 79 -25.63 -4.18 -1.48
CA VAL A 79 -24.31 -4.64 -1.01
C VAL A 79 -23.40 -4.97 -2.20
N ARG A 80 -23.92 -5.69 -3.20
CA ARG A 80 -23.17 -6.01 -4.41
C ARG A 80 -22.80 -4.77 -5.23
N GLN A 81 -23.72 -3.82 -5.39
CA GLN A 81 -23.44 -2.56 -6.10
C GLN A 81 -22.38 -1.73 -5.37
N LEU A 82 -22.47 -1.66 -4.05
CA LEU A 82 -21.51 -0.96 -3.21
C LEU A 82 -20.12 -1.58 -3.28
N LEU A 83 -20.03 -2.91 -3.25
CA LEU A 83 -18.76 -3.62 -3.43
C LEU A 83 -18.13 -3.31 -4.80
N TYR A 84 -18.93 -3.34 -5.87
CA TYR A 84 -18.46 -2.96 -7.20
C TYR A 84 -17.94 -1.52 -7.21
N LYS A 85 -18.66 -0.57 -6.60
CA LYS A 85 -18.25 0.83 -6.50
C LYS A 85 -16.91 0.98 -5.77
N VAL A 86 -16.76 0.34 -4.61
CA VAL A 86 -15.49 0.38 -3.87
C VAL A 86 -14.32 -0.18 -4.69
N LEU A 87 -14.51 -1.32 -5.35
CA LEU A 87 -13.44 -1.95 -6.15
C LEU A 87 -13.11 -1.19 -7.45
N SER A 88 -14.06 -0.43 -8.00
CA SER A 88 -13.90 0.38 -9.22
C SER A 88 -13.45 1.82 -8.98
N ILE A 89 -12.91 2.14 -7.79
CA ILE A 89 -12.52 3.52 -7.41
C ILE A 89 -11.70 4.28 -8.45
N LYS A 90 -10.82 3.60 -9.19
CA LYS A 90 -10.00 4.22 -10.23
C LYS A 90 -10.82 4.78 -11.40
N GLU A 91 -12.00 4.23 -11.66
CA GLU A 91 -12.87 4.59 -12.77
C GLU A 91 -13.67 5.86 -12.48
N TRP A 92 -14.16 6.04 -11.26
CA TRP A 92 -15.08 7.12 -10.90
C TRP A 92 -14.50 8.20 -9.98
N SER A 93 -13.39 7.95 -9.27
CA SER A 93 -12.83 8.90 -8.29
C SER A 93 -12.48 10.28 -8.87
N ASN A 94 -12.08 10.33 -10.14
CA ASN A 94 -11.80 11.61 -10.81
C ASN A 94 -13.08 12.36 -11.17
N THR A 95 -14.10 11.64 -11.65
CA THR A 95 -15.40 12.22 -12.03
C THR A 95 -16.16 12.76 -10.82
N GLU A 96 -16.13 12.02 -9.71
CA GLU A 96 -16.75 12.40 -8.43
C GLU A 96 -15.85 13.34 -7.58
N GLN A 97 -14.73 13.80 -8.13
CA GLN A 97 -13.79 14.75 -7.50
C GLN A 97 -13.41 14.38 -6.06
N LEU A 98 -13.09 13.11 -5.82
CA LEU A 98 -12.69 12.65 -4.49
C LEU A 98 -11.45 13.40 -4.02
N THR A 99 -11.49 13.88 -2.78
CA THR A 99 -10.31 14.50 -2.16
C THR A 99 -9.16 13.49 -2.09
N PRO A 100 -7.88 13.95 -2.13
CA PRO A 100 -6.72 13.06 -2.07
C PRO A 100 -6.77 12.11 -0.86
N ARG A 101 -7.15 12.61 0.31
CA ARG A 101 -7.32 11.80 1.53
C ARG A 101 -8.32 10.67 1.34
N ARG A 102 -9.52 10.97 0.84
CA ARG A 102 -10.60 9.97 0.67
C ARG A 102 -10.20 8.90 -0.32
N ARG A 103 -9.51 9.29 -1.40
CA ARG A 103 -8.95 8.35 -2.37
C ARG A 103 -7.92 7.43 -1.73
N ARG A 104 -6.97 7.98 -0.97
CA ARG A 104 -5.95 7.21 -0.25
C ARG A 104 -6.55 6.27 0.77
N GLN A 105 -7.58 6.72 1.50
CA GLN A 105 -8.27 5.90 2.49
C GLN A 105 -8.91 4.66 1.84
N LEU A 106 -9.69 4.84 0.78
CA LEU A 106 -10.34 3.74 0.08
C LEU A 106 -9.34 2.78 -0.60
N GLU A 107 -8.34 3.30 -1.32
CA GLU A 107 -7.29 2.46 -1.94
C GLU A 107 -6.44 1.74 -0.88
N GLY A 108 -6.18 2.42 0.24
CA GLY A 108 -5.46 1.88 1.40
C GLY A 108 -6.20 0.73 2.07
N CYS A 109 -7.52 0.81 2.20
CA CYS A 109 -8.33 -0.32 2.69
C CYS A 109 -8.19 -1.54 1.79
N LEU A 110 -8.20 -1.33 0.48
CA LEU A 110 -8.00 -2.40 -0.50
C LEU A 110 -6.54 -2.90 -0.56
N CYS A 111 -5.61 -2.22 0.11
CA CYS A 111 -4.16 -2.44 0.02
C CYS A 111 -3.70 -2.49 -1.45
N ARG A 112 -4.29 -1.63 -2.30
CA ARG A 112 -4.08 -1.71 -3.75
C ARG A 112 -2.79 -0.99 -4.14
N VAL A 113 -1.90 -1.75 -4.80
CA VAL A 113 -0.59 -1.27 -5.22
C VAL A 113 -0.45 -1.10 -6.74
N PRO A 114 0.53 -0.32 -7.22
CA PRO A 114 0.87 -0.25 -8.64
C PRO A 114 1.32 -1.59 -9.23
N ALA A 115 1.35 -1.67 -10.56
CA ALA A 115 1.91 -2.83 -11.24
C ALA A 115 3.40 -3.00 -10.91
N SER A 116 3.85 -4.25 -10.75
CA SER A 116 5.23 -4.60 -10.39
C SER A 116 5.71 -4.08 -9.03
N PHE A 117 4.82 -3.58 -8.17
CA PHE A 117 5.18 -3.01 -6.86
C PHE A 117 6.03 -3.96 -6.00
N TYR A 118 5.64 -5.23 -5.84
CA TYR A 118 6.41 -6.16 -5.00
C TYR A 118 7.81 -6.44 -5.59
N ASN A 119 7.92 -6.53 -6.92
CA ASN A 119 9.22 -6.67 -7.58
C ASN A 119 10.10 -5.42 -7.37
N GLN A 120 9.48 -4.24 -7.38
CA GLN A 120 10.16 -2.98 -7.08
C GLN A 120 10.63 -2.91 -5.62
N VAL A 121 9.80 -3.36 -4.67
CA VAL A 121 10.19 -3.43 -3.25
C VAL A 121 11.31 -4.45 -3.02
N TRP A 122 11.33 -5.56 -3.76
CA TRP A 122 12.46 -6.50 -3.77
C TRP A 122 13.75 -5.78 -4.20
N ASP A 123 13.69 -5.02 -5.30
CA ASP A 123 14.85 -4.28 -5.79
C ASP A 123 15.31 -3.21 -4.78
N VAL A 124 14.38 -2.52 -4.11
CA VAL A 124 14.69 -1.62 -2.98
C VAL A 124 15.43 -2.39 -1.88
N MET A 125 14.94 -3.57 -1.49
CA MET A 125 15.54 -4.40 -0.45
C MET A 125 17.01 -4.73 -0.76
N THR A 126 17.37 -4.99 -2.02
CA THR A 126 18.77 -5.24 -2.42
C THR A 126 19.71 -4.06 -2.15
N ARG A 127 19.16 -2.84 -2.00
CA ARG A 127 19.89 -1.57 -1.80
C ARG A 127 19.75 -1.00 -0.40
N THR A 128 19.16 -1.77 0.51
CA THR A 128 18.98 -1.40 1.92
C THR A 128 19.57 -2.50 2.81
N PRO A 129 20.89 -2.48 3.10
CA PRO A 129 21.59 -3.55 3.84
C PRO A 129 20.98 -3.89 5.20
N HIS A 130 20.35 -2.91 5.85
CA HIS A 130 19.73 -3.06 7.15
C HIS A 130 18.20 -3.26 7.08
N GLY A 131 17.67 -3.50 5.87
CA GLY A 131 16.26 -3.76 5.64
C GLY A 131 15.37 -2.51 5.55
N ILE A 132 14.07 -2.77 5.56
CA ILE A 132 12.99 -1.77 5.45
C ILE A 132 12.18 -1.80 6.74
N ARG A 133 11.84 -0.64 7.30
CA ARG A 133 11.01 -0.54 8.51
C ARG A 133 9.89 0.48 8.37
N VAL A 134 8.73 0.16 8.95
CA VAL A 134 7.55 1.03 9.05
C VAL A 134 6.61 0.54 10.15
N ALA A 135 6.03 1.47 10.92
CA ALA A 135 5.02 1.17 11.93
C ALA A 135 5.43 0.03 12.89
N GLY A 136 6.66 0.11 13.42
CA GLY A 136 7.24 -0.88 14.33
C GLY A 136 7.62 -2.23 13.71
N ASN A 137 7.33 -2.45 12.42
CA ASN A 137 7.72 -3.67 11.70
C ASN A 137 9.02 -3.47 10.95
N VAL A 138 9.85 -4.51 10.92
CA VAL A 138 11.13 -4.51 10.22
C VAL A 138 11.22 -5.75 9.34
N ILE A 139 11.39 -5.55 8.04
CA ILE A 139 11.82 -6.62 7.13
C ILE A 139 13.32 -6.49 6.97
N PRO A 140 14.14 -7.36 7.59
CA PRO A 140 15.58 -7.30 7.45
C PRO A 140 15.98 -7.72 6.02
N GLN A 141 17.09 -7.20 5.50
CA GLN A 141 17.58 -7.62 4.18
C GLN A 141 18.00 -9.08 4.19
N GLN A 142 18.79 -9.47 5.19
CA GLN A 142 19.16 -10.85 5.46
C GLN A 142 18.45 -11.34 6.72
N PRO A 143 17.90 -12.56 6.74
CA PRO A 143 18.02 -13.60 5.71
C PRO A 143 16.94 -13.54 4.62
N THR A 144 16.18 -12.45 4.50
CA THR A 144 15.06 -12.37 3.53
C THR A 144 15.51 -12.63 2.09
N LEU A 145 16.59 -11.97 1.64
CA LEU A 145 17.11 -12.16 0.28
C LEU A 145 17.81 -13.51 0.08
N SER A 146 18.31 -14.15 1.13
CA SER A 146 18.89 -15.50 1.04
C SER A 146 17.84 -16.61 1.07
N ASN A 147 16.71 -16.38 1.76
CA ASN A 147 15.70 -17.40 2.01
C ASN A 147 14.50 -17.34 1.05
N MET A 148 14.35 -16.25 0.30
CA MET A 148 13.24 -16.03 -0.62
C MET A 148 13.77 -15.68 -2.01
N THR A 149 12.89 -15.69 -3.00
CA THR A 149 13.21 -15.20 -4.35
C THR A 149 12.21 -14.15 -4.82
N LYS A 150 12.64 -13.32 -5.79
CA LYS A 150 11.83 -12.24 -6.37
C LYS A 150 10.51 -12.74 -7.00
N SER A 151 10.50 -13.96 -7.54
CA SER A 151 9.36 -14.53 -8.27
C SER A 151 8.36 -15.28 -7.39
N GLU A 152 8.73 -15.62 -6.16
CA GLU A 152 7.88 -16.39 -5.26
C GLU A 152 6.89 -15.50 -4.50
N LEU A 153 5.76 -16.10 -4.10
CA LEU A 153 4.68 -15.39 -3.40
C LEU A 153 5.04 -15.04 -1.95
N THR A 154 6.03 -15.69 -1.35
CA THR A 154 6.45 -15.50 0.04
C THR A 154 6.88 -14.07 0.35
N PHE A 155 7.69 -13.46 -0.52
CA PHE A 155 8.13 -12.08 -0.34
C PHE A 155 6.99 -11.05 -0.51
N PRO A 156 6.16 -11.09 -1.57
CA PRO A 156 4.97 -10.26 -1.66
C PRO A 156 4.05 -10.34 -0.44
N LEU A 157 3.82 -11.55 0.10
CA LEU A 157 3.02 -11.73 1.31
C LEU A 157 3.66 -11.10 2.55
N LEU A 158 4.99 -11.19 2.70
CA LEU A 158 5.74 -10.54 3.78
C LEU A 158 5.62 -9.01 3.72
N VAL A 159 5.77 -8.42 2.53
CA VAL A 159 5.58 -6.97 2.33
C VAL A 159 4.13 -6.56 2.62
N GLU A 160 3.15 -7.36 2.19
CA GLU A 160 1.74 -7.09 2.44
C GLU A 160 1.36 -7.20 3.92
N GLU A 161 2.01 -8.08 4.69
CA GLU A 161 1.86 -8.17 6.14
C GLU A 161 2.41 -6.93 6.83
N MET A 162 3.60 -6.48 6.45
CA MET A 162 4.19 -5.22 6.94
C MET A 162 3.25 -4.02 6.67
N LEU A 163 2.70 -3.90 5.46
CA LEU A 163 1.75 -2.83 5.12
C LEU A 163 0.43 -2.94 5.89
N ASN A 164 -0.02 -4.16 6.22
CA ASN A 164 -1.27 -4.37 6.96
C ASN A 164 -1.19 -3.92 8.42
N ASN A 165 0.00 -3.94 9.01
CA ASN A 165 0.21 -3.49 10.38
C ASN A 165 0.03 -1.96 10.54
N ILE A 166 0.02 -1.23 9.43
CA ILE A 166 -0.37 0.17 9.39
C ILE A 166 -1.89 0.28 9.57
N GLN A 167 -2.35 0.84 10.69
CA GLN A 167 -3.78 0.91 11.02
C GLN A 167 -4.56 1.90 10.16
N GLN A 168 -3.98 3.05 9.85
CA GLN A 168 -4.64 4.10 9.07
C GLN A 168 -4.52 3.81 7.56
N PRO A 169 -5.63 3.57 6.83
CA PRO A 169 -5.59 3.23 5.42
C PRO A 169 -4.92 4.30 4.55
N GLU A 170 -5.19 5.58 4.82
CA GLU A 170 -4.56 6.68 4.10
C GLU A 170 -3.02 6.70 4.26
N TYR A 171 -2.52 6.37 5.44
CA TYR A 171 -1.09 6.29 5.74
C TYR A 171 -0.46 5.05 5.11
N ARG A 172 -1.19 3.94 5.07
CA ARG A 172 -0.79 2.74 4.31
C ARG A 172 -0.60 3.08 2.83
N GLN A 173 -1.52 3.83 2.24
CA GLN A 173 -1.40 4.24 0.85
C GLN A 173 -0.24 5.21 0.62
N LEU A 174 -0.01 6.16 1.53
CA LEU A 174 1.16 7.04 1.47
C LEU A 174 2.48 6.27 1.56
N THR A 175 2.51 5.19 2.34
CA THR A 175 3.67 4.27 2.42
C THR A 175 3.92 3.54 1.10
N VAL A 176 2.86 3.10 0.41
CA VAL A 176 2.95 2.50 -0.93
C VAL A 176 3.48 3.52 -1.95
N GLU A 177 2.99 4.76 -1.90
CA GLU A 177 3.49 5.87 -2.73
C GLU A 177 4.99 6.10 -2.49
N LEU A 178 5.41 6.18 -1.22
CA LEU A 178 6.81 6.37 -0.84
C LEU A 178 7.72 5.25 -1.33
N LEU A 179 7.34 3.98 -1.14
CA LEU A 179 8.12 2.84 -1.64
C LEU A 179 8.29 2.86 -3.16
N THR A 180 7.25 3.29 -3.88
CA THR A 180 7.30 3.47 -5.34
C THR A 180 8.30 4.57 -5.72
N ILE A 181 8.32 5.67 -4.98
CA ILE A 181 9.27 6.78 -5.16
C ILE A 181 10.70 6.33 -4.88
N VAL A 182 10.93 5.64 -3.76
CA VAL A 182 12.25 5.09 -3.40
C VAL A 182 12.74 4.15 -4.51
N SER A 183 11.90 3.22 -4.97
CA SER A 183 12.25 2.31 -6.05
C SER A 183 12.62 3.08 -7.34
N THR A 184 11.84 4.11 -7.68
CA THR A 184 12.11 4.93 -8.87
C THR A 184 13.45 5.65 -8.77
N ILE A 185 13.77 6.24 -7.60
CA ILE A 185 15.04 6.93 -7.36
C ILE A 185 16.22 5.95 -7.45
N LEU A 186 16.13 4.80 -6.79
CA LEU A 186 17.21 3.80 -6.82
C LEU A 186 17.40 3.18 -8.21
N CYS A 187 16.31 2.93 -8.95
CA CYS A 187 16.37 2.42 -10.31
C CYS A 187 17.07 3.40 -11.27
N ARG A 188 16.86 4.71 -11.07
CA ARG A 188 17.51 5.76 -11.86
C ARG A 188 18.96 6.03 -11.47
N ASN A 189 19.37 5.64 -10.27
CA ASN A 189 20.69 5.91 -9.72
C ASN A 189 21.27 4.61 -9.10
N PRO A 190 21.72 3.68 -9.95
CA PRO A 190 22.16 2.35 -9.53
C PRO A 190 23.42 2.36 -8.65
N GLU A 191 24.08 3.48 -8.44
CA GLU A 191 25.19 3.66 -7.51
C GLU A 191 24.75 3.88 -6.05
N LEU A 192 23.49 4.30 -5.85
CA LEU A 192 22.96 4.70 -4.54
C LEU A 192 22.54 3.51 -3.67
N THR A 193 23.07 3.44 -2.46
CA THR A 193 22.71 2.43 -1.45
C THR A 193 22.49 3.13 -0.11
N PHE A 194 21.49 2.69 0.66
CA PHE A 194 21.25 3.22 2.00
C PHE A 194 22.30 2.70 2.99
N SER A 195 22.82 3.56 3.87
CA SER A 195 23.76 3.12 4.92
C SER A 195 23.08 2.56 6.14
N GLN A 196 21.84 2.95 6.42
CA GLN A 196 21.03 2.53 7.55
C GLN A 196 19.76 1.83 7.06
N ALA A 197 18.93 1.35 7.98
CA ALA A 197 17.63 0.80 7.63
C ALA A 197 16.78 1.87 6.96
N LEU A 198 16.04 1.49 5.91
CA LEU A 198 15.11 2.38 5.24
C LEU A 198 13.90 2.61 6.15
N ASP A 199 13.92 3.72 6.87
CA ASP A 199 12.84 4.15 7.76
C ASP A 199 11.78 4.93 6.98
N LEU A 200 10.69 4.26 6.63
CA LEU A 200 9.61 4.88 5.86
C LEU A 200 8.84 5.91 6.70
N GLU A 201 8.74 5.72 8.01
CA GLU A 201 8.05 6.63 8.92
C GLU A 201 8.85 7.92 9.09
N GLN A 202 10.17 7.82 9.31
CA GLN A 202 11.05 9.00 9.34
C GLN A 202 10.99 9.79 8.03
N LEU A 203 11.02 9.10 6.88
CA LEU A 203 10.95 9.77 5.57
C LEU A 203 9.62 10.52 5.36
N MET A 204 8.50 9.96 5.82
CA MET A 204 7.21 10.65 5.76
C MET A 204 7.16 11.85 6.70
N ASN A 205 7.72 11.73 7.92
CA ASN A 205 7.84 12.84 8.86
C ASN A 205 8.73 13.97 8.30
N ASP A 206 9.89 13.63 7.72
CA ASP A 206 10.80 14.60 7.10
C ASP A 206 10.11 15.34 5.94
N ALA A 207 9.35 14.60 5.11
CA ALA A 207 8.57 15.19 4.03
C ALA A 207 7.46 16.12 4.55
N ALA A 208 6.77 15.74 5.62
CA ALA A 208 5.72 16.54 6.25
C ALA A 208 6.30 17.82 6.85
N HIS A 209 7.41 17.72 7.59
CA HIS A 209 8.13 18.87 8.13
C HIS A 209 8.58 19.84 7.02
N MET A 210 9.11 19.33 5.90
CA MET A 210 9.45 20.18 4.75
C MET A 210 8.21 20.89 4.17
N TYR A 211 7.08 20.21 4.07
CA TYR A 211 5.83 20.80 3.58
C TYR A 211 5.31 21.91 4.50
N VAL A 212 5.23 21.63 5.81
CA VAL A 212 4.81 22.55 6.87
C VAL A 212 5.67 23.81 6.85
N LYS A 213 7.00 23.64 6.78
CA LYS A 213 7.96 24.74 6.71
C LYS A 213 7.76 25.60 5.45
N ASP A 214 7.63 24.98 4.28
CA ASP A 214 7.47 25.70 3.00
C ASP A 214 6.14 26.50 2.94
N HIS A 215 5.14 26.14 3.75
CA HIS A 215 3.81 26.75 3.77
C HIS A 215 3.51 27.54 5.07
N ASN A 216 4.50 27.71 5.96
CA ASN A 216 4.36 28.38 7.25
C ASN A 216 3.18 27.87 8.11
N LEU A 217 2.97 26.55 8.13
CA LEU A 217 1.96 25.92 8.97
C LEU A 217 2.49 25.72 10.40
N GLN A 218 1.60 25.69 11.40
CA GLN A 218 2.00 25.57 12.81
C GLN A 218 2.05 24.12 13.32
N GLU A 219 1.32 23.20 12.69
CA GLU A 219 1.22 21.81 13.14
C GLU A 219 2.07 20.90 12.24
N GLU A 220 3.06 20.23 12.86
CA GLU A 220 3.85 19.17 12.25
C GLU A 220 3.10 17.84 12.36
N GLU A 221 2.23 17.58 11.39
CA GLU A 221 1.55 16.30 11.29
C GLU A 221 1.64 15.71 9.88
N ILE A 222 1.81 14.38 9.80
CA ILE A 222 1.73 13.63 8.55
C ILE A 222 0.38 13.83 7.85
N SER A 223 -0.67 14.21 8.59
CA SER A 223 -1.99 14.52 8.07
C SER A 223 -1.94 15.54 6.91
N CYS A 224 -0.99 16.49 6.94
CA CYS A 224 -0.81 17.45 5.84
C CYS A 224 -0.47 16.78 4.50
N LEU A 225 0.36 15.73 4.50
CA LEU A 225 0.74 15.00 3.28
C LEU A 225 -0.42 14.17 2.73
N VAL A 226 -1.27 13.66 3.62
CA VAL A 226 -2.45 12.87 3.26
C VAL A 226 -3.51 13.72 2.55
N GLU A 227 -3.65 14.99 2.92
CA GLU A 227 -4.66 15.89 2.35
C GLU A 227 -4.26 16.44 0.97
N ILE A 228 -2.97 16.54 0.66
CA ILE A 228 -2.50 17.18 -0.58
C ILE A 228 -2.52 16.23 -1.79
N PRO A 229 -2.65 16.78 -3.03
CA PRO A 229 -2.61 15.98 -4.26
C PRO A 229 -1.30 15.20 -4.45
N TYR A 230 -1.40 14.06 -5.14
CA TYR A 230 -0.28 13.16 -5.41
C TYR A 230 0.97 13.85 -5.97
N VAL A 231 0.79 14.78 -6.92
CA VAL A 231 1.91 15.52 -7.55
C VAL A 231 2.71 16.30 -6.50
N ARG A 232 2.03 16.87 -5.50
CA ARG A 232 2.66 17.65 -4.44
C ARG A 232 3.32 16.75 -3.39
N SER A 233 2.61 15.74 -2.88
CA SER A 233 3.17 14.79 -1.90
C SER A 233 4.40 14.07 -2.46
N THR A 234 4.36 13.67 -3.73
CA THR A 234 5.49 13.02 -4.41
C THR A 234 6.75 13.88 -4.38
N GLY A 235 6.63 15.19 -4.59
CA GLY A 235 7.78 16.11 -4.54
C GLY A 235 8.45 16.14 -3.16
N TYR A 236 7.65 16.22 -2.09
CA TYR A 236 8.17 16.24 -0.71
C TYR A 236 8.75 14.89 -0.28
N LEU A 237 8.06 13.79 -0.60
CA LEU A 237 8.55 12.43 -0.34
C LEU A 237 9.87 12.18 -1.08
N ALA A 238 9.97 12.55 -2.36
CA ALA A 238 11.21 12.42 -3.12
C ALA A 238 12.35 13.25 -2.53
N ARG A 239 12.07 14.50 -2.10
CA ARG A 239 13.06 15.35 -1.40
C ARG A 239 13.56 14.71 -0.12
N ALA A 240 12.67 14.13 0.70
CA ALA A 240 13.06 13.42 1.92
C ALA A 240 13.97 12.22 1.60
N VAL A 241 13.60 11.40 0.61
CA VAL A 241 14.40 10.25 0.18
C VAL A 241 15.79 10.68 -0.29
N VAL A 242 15.87 11.67 -1.18
CA VAL A 242 17.14 12.17 -1.71
C VAL A 242 18.00 12.74 -0.59
N ASN A 243 17.44 13.53 0.33
CA ASN A 243 18.19 14.07 1.46
C ASN A 243 18.76 12.97 2.36
N THR A 244 18.00 11.91 2.63
CA THR A 244 18.46 10.78 3.43
C THR A 244 19.57 10.00 2.74
N VAL A 245 19.41 9.73 1.43
CA VAL A 245 20.45 9.06 0.64
C VAL A 245 21.70 9.93 0.49
N LEU A 246 21.59 11.25 0.40
CA LEU A 246 22.76 12.13 0.29
C LEU A 246 23.48 12.33 1.64
N LYS A 247 22.75 12.41 2.76
CA LYS A 247 23.33 12.59 4.09
C LYS A 247 23.98 11.32 4.63
N GLY A 248 23.43 10.16 4.27
CA GLY A 248 23.86 8.87 4.81
C GLY A 248 24.39 7.90 3.77
N GLY A 249 24.09 8.04 2.48
CA GLY A 249 24.40 7.04 1.46
C GLY A 249 25.89 6.92 1.20
N GLN A 250 26.34 5.67 1.06
CA GLN A 250 27.65 5.38 0.49
C GLN A 250 27.48 5.19 -1.02
N ILE A 251 28.35 5.82 -1.81
CA ILE A 251 28.51 5.44 -3.21
C ILE A 251 29.06 4.02 -3.20
N SER A 252 28.33 3.08 -3.79
CA SER A 252 28.71 1.67 -3.83
C SER A 252 30.11 1.55 -4.44
N LYS A 253 31.08 1.03 -3.68
CA LYS A 253 32.47 0.86 -4.16
C LYS A 253 32.64 -0.27 -5.19
N ASN A 254 31.58 -1.01 -5.49
CA ASN A 254 31.60 -2.12 -6.44
C ASN A 254 31.25 -1.63 -7.85
N ILE A 255 32.16 -0.84 -8.44
CA ILE A 255 32.29 -0.80 -9.90
C ILE A 255 33.39 -1.81 -10.23
N GLU A 256 33.03 -3.10 -10.27
CA GLU A 256 33.79 -4.01 -11.12
C GLU A 256 33.47 -3.61 -12.55
N CYS A 257 34.29 -2.71 -13.07
CA CYS A 257 34.34 -2.39 -14.49
C CYS A 257 34.84 -3.67 -15.18
N GLY A 258 33.91 -4.51 -15.65
CA GLY A 258 34.26 -5.56 -16.59
C GLY A 258 34.94 -4.94 -17.80
N PRO A 259 36.05 -5.50 -18.30
CA PRO A 259 36.67 -4.96 -19.49
C PRO A 259 35.74 -5.19 -20.69
N GLU A 260 35.71 -4.19 -21.58
CA GLU A 260 35.05 -4.17 -22.90
C GLU A 260 33.54 -3.84 -22.87
N SER A 261 33.07 -2.68 -23.35
CA SER A 261 33.31 -2.15 -24.70
C SER A 261 32.89 -0.68 -24.79
N CYS A 262 33.86 0.23 -24.70
CA CYS A 262 33.78 1.50 -25.42
C CYS A 262 34.48 1.28 -26.77
N LYS A 263 33.70 1.06 -27.82
CA LYS A 263 34.16 1.32 -29.19
C LYS A 263 33.31 2.45 -29.75
N ILE A 264 33.91 3.63 -29.73
CA ILE A 264 33.50 4.75 -30.57
C ILE A 264 34.07 4.44 -31.95
N SER A 265 33.20 4.24 -32.93
CA SER A 265 33.40 4.49 -34.36
C SER A 265 32.03 4.63 -34.99
#